data_AF-A0AA46WDV6-F1
#
_entry.id   AF-A0AA46WDV6-F1
#
_cell.length_a   1.000
_cell.length_b   1.000
_cell.length_c   1.000
_cell.angle_alpha   90.00
_cell.angle_beta   90.00
_cell.angle_gamma   90.00
#
_symmetry.space_group_name_H-M   'P 1'
#
loop_
_entity.id
_entity.type
_entity.pdbx_description
1 polymer ?
#
loop_
_entity_poly.entity_id
_entity_poly.type
_entity_poly.pdbx_seq_one_letter_code
_entity_poly.pdbx_strand_id
1 'polypeptide(L)'
;MRSYMMENEYPDFLEHLKYIIATGTPGMLVNAIIDISHWNKSVDFKLVKEDGIVGIMHKATQGVKYVDPEYAKRRKSAEEESLMWGACHFGIGENGRDQADHFLETIGDSSSILLALDIEENKDGKSITAKQAEDFVNRVYVVTGRLPLIYGNAYFLNHSNSN
;
A
#
# COMPACT_ATOMS: atom_id res chain seq x y z
N MET A 1 5.87 -10.19 -22.64
CA MET A 1 6.81 -9.10 -22.26
C MET A 1 6.71 -8.76 -20.77
N ARG A 2 5.49 -8.66 -20.17
CA ARG A 2 5.28 -8.40 -18.73
C ARG A 2 5.77 -9.50 -17.77
N SER A 3 5.69 -10.79 -18.14
CA SER A 3 6.25 -11.89 -17.33
C SER A 3 7.78 -11.95 -17.33
N TYR A 4 8.40 -11.47 -18.42
CA TYR A 4 9.85 -11.53 -18.64
C TYR A 4 10.62 -10.51 -17.77
N MET A 5 9.97 -9.41 -17.35
CA MET A 5 10.59 -8.41 -16.46
C MET A 5 10.62 -8.89 -15.01
N MET A 6 9.54 -9.53 -14.53
CA MET A 6 9.47 -10.07 -13.16
C MET A 6 10.46 -11.22 -12.93
N GLU A 7 10.62 -12.11 -13.91
CA GLU A 7 11.52 -13.28 -13.79
C GLU A 7 13.01 -12.92 -13.83
N ASN A 8 13.39 -11.84 -14.52
CA ASN A 8 14.79 -11.50 -14.74
C ASN A 8 15.34 -10.38 -13.84
N GLU A 9 14.49 -9.48 -13.30
CA GLU A 9 14.95 -8.40 -12.42
C GLU A 9 14.83 -8.71 -10.91
N TYR A 10 13.96 -9.64 -10.50
CA TYR A 10 13.72 -9.94 -9.07
C TYR A 10 13.64 -11.44 -8.74
N PRO A 11 14.63 -12.25 -9.14
CA PRO A 11 14.59 -13.70 -8.97
C PRO A 11 14.48 -14.12 -7.49
N ASP A 12 15.16 -13.41 -6.58
CA ASP A 12 15.17 -13.72 -5.15
C ASP A 12 13.82 -13.44 -4.48
N PHE A 13 13.11 -12.38 -4.90
CA PHE A 13 11.78 -12.06 -4.38
C PHE A 13 10.76 -13.14 -4.74
N LEU A 14 10.81 -13.61 -5.99
CA LEU A 14 9.92 -14.67 -6.46
C LEU A 14 10.20 -16.01 -5.79
N GLU A 15 11.46 -16.37 -5.58
CA GLU A 15 11.83 -17.58 -4.84
C GLU A 15 11.41 -17.49 -3.37
N HIS A 16 11.60 -16.34 -2.72
CA HIS A 16 11.15 -16.14 -1.33
C HIS A 16 9.62 -16.19 -1.21
N LEU A 17 8.89 -15.61 -2.17
CA LEU A 17 7.44 -15.66 -2.21
C LEU A 17 6.92 -17.09 -2.44
N LYS A 18 7.53 -17.83 -3.37
CA LYS A 18 7.22 -19.26 -3.59
C LYS A 18 7.49 -20.09 -2.34
N TYR A 19 8.59 -19.84 -1.65
CA TYR A 19 8.93 -20.51 -0.39
C TYR A 19 7.87 -20.24 0.68
N ILE A 20 7.48 -18.98 0.91
CA ILE A 20 6.44 -18.62 1.89
C ILE A 20 5.09 -19.29 1.53
N ILE A 21 4.71 -19.32 0.25
CA ILE A 21 3.48 -19.99 -0.20
C ILE A 21 3.57 -21.51 -0.02
N ALA A 22 4.75 -22.11 -0.26
CA ALA A 22 4.96 -23.55 -0.19
C ALA A 22 5.14 -24.08 1.25
N THR A 23 5.73 -23.29 2.14
CA THR A 23 6.00 -23.67 3.54
C THR A 23 5.01 -23.07 4.53
N GLY A 24 4.26 -22.05 4.14
CA GLY A 24 3.12 -21.56 4.90
C GLY A 24 2.05 -22.64 4.93
N THR A 25 1.57 -22.99 6.12
CA THR A 25 0.52 -24.00 6.30
C THR A 25 -0.69 -23.62 5.45
N PRO A 26 -1.05 -24.40 4.41
CA PRO A 26 -2.21 -24.09 3.59
C PRO A 26 -3.46 -24.10 4.47
N GLY A 27 -4.11 -22.96 4.63
CA GLY A 27 -5.31 -22.80 5.46
C GLY A 27 -5.13 -22.08 6.80
N MET A 28 -3.93 -21.62 7.17
CA MET A 28 -3.80 -20.59 8.21
C MET A 28 -4.14 -19.21 7.64
N LEU A 29 -5.39 -18.79 7.80
CA LEU A 29 -5.76 -17.38 7.66
C LEU A 29 -4.95 -16.57 8.68
N VAL A 30 -3.99 -15.79 8.20
CA VAL A 30 -3.27 -14.80 9.01
C VAL A 30 -4.12 -13.52 9.11
N ASN A 31 -4.98 -13.45 10.12
CA ASN A 31 -5.71 -12.22 10.47
C ASN A 31 -4.84 -11.29 11.32
N ALA A 32 -3.58 -11.08 10.92
CA ALA A 32 -2.56 -10.40 11.73
C ALA A 32 -2.23 -9.00 11.21
N ILE A 33 -2.79 -8.59 10.07
CA ILE A 33 -2.61 -7.26 9.49
C ILE A 33 -3.99 -6.67 9.24
N ILE A 34 -4.16 -5.41 9.65
CA ILE A 34 -5.39 -4.64 9.42
C ILE A 34 -5.09 -3.42 8.55
N ASP A 35 -6.09 -2.93 7.82
CA ASP A 35 -6.05 -1.62 7.18
C ASP A 35 -7.01 -0.63 7.87
N ILE A 36 -6.60 0.62 8.02
CA ILE A 36 -7.39 1.67 8.68
C ILE A 36 -7.20 3.05 8.02
N SER A 37 -8.13 3.95 8.31
CA SER A 37 -8.10 5.37 7.92
C SER A 37 -8.71 6.25 9.02
N HIS A 38 -8.82 7.56 8.79
CA HIS A 38 -9.57 8.46 9.68
C HIS A 38 -11.02 8.01 9.97
N TRP A 39 -11.63 7.17 9.14
CA TRP A 39 -12.97 6.62 9.39
C TRP A 39 -13.02 5.68 10.61
N ASN A 40 -11.92 4.98 10.91
CA ASN A 40 -11.80 4.13 12.08
C ASN A 40 -11.55 5.03 13.30
N LYS A 41 -12.58 5.33 14.08
CA LYS A 41 -12.46 6.22 15.26
C LYS A 41 -11.93 5.45 16.46
N SER A 42 -11.20 6.15 17.33
CA SER A 42 -10.77 5.63 18.65
C SER A 42 -9.98 4.31 18.60
N VAL A 43 -8.97 4.24 17.73
CA VAL A 43 -8.08 3.08 17.64
C VAL A 43 -7.11 3.07 18.82
N ASP A 44 -7.12 1.99 19.60
CA ASP A 44 -6.17 1.72 20.69
C ASP A 44 -5.14 0.69 20.20
N PHE A 45 -3.90 1.14 19.96
CA PHE A 45 -2.85 0.28 19.40
C PHE A 45 -2.32 -0.76 20.39
N LYS A 46 -2.51 -0.56 21.69
CA LYS A 46 -2.15 -1.56 22.68
C LYS A 46 -3.13 -2.73 22.62
N LEU A 47 -4.43 -2.44 22.56
CA LEU A 47 -5.46 -3.47 22.38
C LEU A 47 -5.29 -4.20 21.03
N VAL A 48 -5.01 -3.47 19.96
CA VAL A 48 -4.71 -4.06 18.64
C VAL A 48 -3.58 -5.09 18.73
N LYS A 49 -2.50 -4.76 19.43
CA LYS A 49 -1.38 -5.69 19.66
C LYS A 49 -1.76 -6.88 20.54
N GLU A 50 -2.51 -6.65 21.62
CA GLU A 50 -2.99 -7.70 22.53
C GLU A 50 -3.92 -8.69 21.80
N ASP A 51 -4.66 -8.23 20.79
CA ASP A 51 -5.50 -9.04 19.90
C ASP A 51 -4.69 -9.83 18.84
N GLY A 52 -3.36 -9.74 18.87
CA GLY A 52 -2.47 -10.52 18.00
C GLY A 52 -2.21 -9.90 16.62
N ILE A 53 -2.63 -8.65 16.40
CA ILE A 53 -2.25 -7.90 15.19
C ILE A 53 -0.76 -7.53 15.28
N VAL A 54 -0.05 -7.73 14.19
CA VAL A 54 1.40 -7.46 14.08
C VAL A 54 1.70 -6.28 13.17
N GLY A 55 0.76 -5.87 12.31
CA GLY A 55 0.98 -4.79 11.36
C GLY A 55 -0.29 -4.05 10.96
N ILE A 56 -0.10 -2.80 10.52
CA ILE A 56 -1.17 -1.90 10.12
C ILE A 56 -0.83 -1.24 8.79
N MET A 57 -1.76 -1.27 7.84
CA MET A 57 -1.71 -0.43 6.63
C MET A 57 -2.66 0.76 6.81
N HIS A 58 -2.10 1.97 6.94
CA HIS A 58 -2.91 3.17 7.16
C HIS A 58 -2.99 4.02 5.91
N LYS A 59 -4.19 4.50 5.55
CA LYS A 59 -4.34 5.53 4.51
C LYS A 59 -3.56 6.78 4.89
N ALA A 60 -2.62 7.18 4.04
CA ALA A 60 -1.77 8.35 4.26
C ALA A 60 -2.27 9.55 3.46
N THR A 61 -2.58 9.35 2.18
CA THR A 61 -2.89 10.43 1.24
C THR A 61 -3.95 10.01 0.22
N GLN A 62 -4.53 11.00 -0.44
CA GLN A 62 -5.44 10.83 -1.57
C GLN A 62 -5.21 11.97 -2.57
N GLY A 63 -4.98 11.62 -3.85
CA GLY A 63 -4.67 12.64 -4.86
C GLY A 63 -3.42 13.45 -4.52
N VAL A 64 -3.31 14.64 -5.07
CA VAL A 64 -2.09 15.47 -4.97
C VAL A 64 -2.07 16.43 -3.77
N LYS A 65 -3.07 16.36 -2.87
CA LYS A 65 -3.20 17.34 -1.76
C LYS A 65 -3.69 16.78 -0.44
N TYR A 66 -4.58 15.79 -0.45
CA TYR A 66 -5.19 15.34 0.78
C TYR A 66 -4.22 14.48 1.58
N VAL A 67 -4.11 14.78 2.88
CA VAL A 67 -3.41 13.98 3.88
C VAL A 67 -4.46 13.51 4.87
N ASP A 68 -4.45 12.22 5.21
CA ASP A 68 -5.31 11.69 6.26
C ASP A 68 -4.92 12.34 7.60
N PRO A 69 -5.84 13.04 8.29
CA PRO A 69 -5.52 13.86 9.46
C PRO A 69 -5.01 13.04 10.65
N GLU A 70 -5.25 11.72 10.65
CA GLU A 70 -4.85 10.84 11.75
C GLU A 70 -3.52 10.12 11.47
N TYR A 71 -3.03 10.14 10.22
CA TYR A 71 -1.90 9.31 9.78
C TYR A 71 -0.65 9.48 10.65
N ALA A 72 -0.14 10.71 10.78
CA ALA A 72 1.11 10.96 11.50
C ALA A 72 1.02 10.61 13.00
N LYS A 73 -0.11 10.96 13.63
CA LYS A 73 -0.37 10.65 15.04
C LYS A 73 -0.41 9.14 15.25
N ARG A 74 -1.12 8.41 14.39
CA ARG A 74 -1.32 6.97 14.53
C ARG A 74 -0.09 6.16 14.19
N ARG A 75 0.71 6.59 13.21
CA ARG A 75 2.02 5.98 12.92
C ARG A 75 2.87 5.98 14.18
N LYS A 76 3.00 7.16 14.82
CA LYS A 76 3.77 7.29 16.06
C LYS A 76 3.26 6.35 17.16
N SER A 77 1.95 6.34 17.42
CA SER A 77 1.38 5.48 18.47
C SER A 77 1.50 3.99 18.17
N ALA A 78 1.43 3.57 16.91
CA ALA A 78 1.65 2.18 16.51
C ALA A 78 3.12 1.75 16.66
N GLU A 79 4.06 2.63 16.28
CA GLU A 79 5.50 2.41 16.45
C GLU A 79 5.90 2.31 17.94
N GLU A 80 5.29 3.11 18.81
CA GLU A 80 5.46 3.02 20.28
C GLU A 80 5.05 1.64 20.82
N GLU A 81 4.04 1.01 20.24
CA GLU A 81 3.62 -0.36 20.56
C GLU A 81 4.40 -1.43 19.77
N SER A 82 5.41 -1.05 18.98
CA SER A 82 6.21 -1.97 18.15
C SER A 82 5.40 -2.73 17.08
N LEU A 83 4.31 -2.13 16.59
CA LEU A 83 3.56 -2.66 15.45
C LEU A 83 4.25 -2.27 14.13
N MET A 84 4.24 -3.19 13.16
CA MET A 84 4.71 -2.88 11.80
C MET A 84 3.78 -1.86 11.14
N TRP A 85 4.34 -0.97 10.32
CA TRP A 85 3.58 0.09 9.67
C TRP A 85 3.64 -0.01 8.15
N GLY A 86 2.52 0.35 7.52
CA GLY A 86 2.35 0.50 6.09
C GLY A 86 1.60 1.78 5.78
N ALA A 87 1.99 2.44 4.71
CA ALA A 87 1.32 3.63 4.21
C ALA A 87 0.61 3.32 2.89
N CYS A 88 -0.65 3.74 2.80
CA CYS A 88 -1.47 3.53 1.62
C CYS A 88 -1.86 4.87 0.98
N HIS A 89 -1.68 4.99 -0.33
CA HIS A 89 -2.18 6.11 -1.14
C HIS A 89 -3.44 5.70 -1.87
N PHE A 90 -4.55 6.42 -1.67
CA PHE A 90 -5.75 6.25 -2.47
C PHE A 90 -5.60 7.00 -3.80
N GLY A 91 -5.42 6.26 -4.90
CA GLY A 91 -5.21 6.81 -6.22
C GLY A 91 -6.49 7.38 -6.83
N ILE A 92 -6.40 8.58 -7.39
CA ILE A 92 -7.48 9.21 -8.17
C ILE A 92 -7.02 9.61 -9.57
N GLY A 93 -7.95 10.07 -10.40
CA GLY A 93 -7.75 10.53 -11.77
C GLY A 93 -7.01 11.87 -11.88
N GLU A 94 -5.88 11.98 -11.18
CA GLU A 94 -4.90 13.07 -11.22
C GLU A 94 -3.55 12.54 -11.75
N ASN A 95 -2.55 13.42 -11.91
CA ASN A 95 -1.24 13.00 -12.39
C ASN A 95 -0.60 11.97 -11.43
N GLY A 96 -0.18 10.81 -11.96
CA GLY A 96 0.34 9.71 -11.16
C GLY A 96 1.67 10.01 -10.47
N ARG A 97 2.56 10.75 -11.15
CA ARG A 97 3.84 11.18 -10.58
C ARG A 97 3.64 12.17 -9.44
N ASP A 98 2.78 13.17 -9.64
CA ASP A 98 2.50 14.19 -8.62
C ASP A 98 1.85 13.56 -7.38
N GLN A 99 0.98 12.55 -7.58
CA GLN A 99 0.41 11.74 -6.50
C GLN A 99 1.48 10.97 -5.72
N ALA A 100 2.45 10.37 -6.41
CA ALA A 100 3.58 9.68 -5.77
C ALA A 100 4.49 10.64 -5.01
N ASP A 101 4.79 11.81 -5.55
CA ASP A 101 5.58 12.83 -4.87
C ASP A 101 4.88 13.30 -3.59
N HIS A 102 3.58 13.63 -3.65
CA HIS A 102 2.78 13.97 -2.47
C HIS A 102 2.75 12.85 -1.42
N PHE A 103 2.60 11.60 -1.85
CA PHE A 103 2.63 10.43 -0.96
C PHE A 103 3.98 10.29 -0.25
N LEU A 104 5.09 10.31 -1.00
CA LEU A 104 6.44 10.14 -0.46
C LEU A 104 6.84 11.29 0.47
N GLU A 105 6.49 12.53 0.11
CA GLU A 105 6.72 13.71 0.96
C GLU A 105 5.94 13.60 2.28
N THR A 106 4.70 13.13 2.22
CA THR A 106 3.85 12.99 3.42
C THR A 106 4.34 11.90 4.37
N ILE A 107 4.77 10.75 3.84
CA ILE A 107 5.20 9.61 4.69
C ILE A 107 6.64 9.76 5.21
N GLY A 108 7.47 10.60 4.58
CA GLY A 108 8.86 10.79 4.98
C GLY A 108 9.71 9.52 4.80
N ASP A 109 10.45 9.12 5.84
CA ASP A 109 11.27 7.91 5.78
C ASP A 109 10.40 6.68 5.51
N SER A 110 10.68 6.04 4.38
CA SER A 110 9.98 4.90 3.84
C SER A 110 10.78 3.60 3.96
N SER A 111 12.01 3.64 4.48
CA SER A 111 12.95 2.52 4.44
C SER A 111 12.45 1.23 5.12
N SER A 112 11.64 1.37 6.16
CA SER A 112 11.18 0.26 7.02
C SER A 112 9.67 -0.03 6.95
N ILE A 113 8.91 0.69 6.11
CA ILE A 113 7.45 0.56 6.06
C ILE A 113 6.97 -0.05 4.74
N LEU A 114 5.78 -0.66 4.74
CA LEU A 114 5.10 -1.05 3.50
C LEU A 114 4.63 0.20 2.75
N LEU A 115 4.76 0.19 1.43
CA LEU A 115 4.19 1.22 0.55
C LEU A 115 3.07 0.57 -0.27
N ALA A 116 1.90 1.18 -0.34
CA ALA A 116 0.78 0.67 -1.12
C ALA A 116 0.11 1.77 -1.96
N LEU A 117 -0.26 1.41 -3.18
CA LEU A 117 -1.18 2.16 -4.03
C LEU A 117 -2.52 1.42 -4.03
N ASP A 118 -3.55 2.09 -3.53
CA ASP A 118 -4.93 1.66 -3.58
C ASP A 118 -5.60 2.17 -4.86
N ILE A 119 -6.07 1.21 -5.65
CA ILE A 119 -6.68 1.37 -6.96
C ILE A 119 -8.11 0.86 -6.85
N GLU A 120 -9.03 1.77 -6.54
CA GLU A 120 -10.45 1.47 -6.47
C GLU A 120 -11.33 2.52 -7.17
N GLU A 121 -12.63 2.22 -7.25
CA GLU A 121 -13.59 3.13 -7.85
C GLU A 121 -13.74 4.37 -6.96
N ASN A 122 -13.43 5.54 -7.51
CA ASN A 122 -13.67 6.79 -6.84
C ASN A 122 -15.12 7.20 -7.08
N LYS A 123 -15.91 7.29 -6.01
CA LYS A 123 -17.34 7.66 -6.05
C LYS A 123 -17.61 9.00 -6.72
N ASP A 124 -16.61 9.88 -6.77
CA ASP A 124 -16.69 11.18 -7.45
C ASP A 124 -16.38 11.11 -8.96
N GLY A 125 -16.23 9.90 -9.52
CA GLY A 125 -16.10 9.65 -10.97
C GLY A 125 -14.70 9.89 -11.55
N LYS A 126 -13.69 10.11 -10.71
CA LYS A 126 -12.28 10.29 -11.12
C LYS A 126 -11.41 9.19 -10.54
N SER A 127 -11.60 7.96 -10.98
CA SER A 127 -10.68 6.86 -10.66
C SER A 127 -9.33 7.06 -11.32
N ILE A 128 -8.29 6.55 -10.69
CA ILE A 128 -6.96 6.47 -11.29
C ILE A 128 -7.01 5.54 -12.52
N THR A 129 -6.35 5.95 -13.60
CA THR A 129 -6.18 5.10 -14.79
C THR A 129 -4.97 4.16 -14.63
N ALA A 130 -4.92 3.09 -15.43
CA ALA A 130 -3.75 2.19 -15.46
C ALA A 130 -2.45 2.94 -15.73
N LYS A 131 -2.47 3.94 -16.63
CA LYS A 131 -1.29 4.75 -16.95
C LYS A 131 -0.83 5.61 -15.77
N GLN A 132 -1.77 6.28 -15.08
CA GLN A 132 -1.47 7.07 -13.89
C GLN A 132 -0.93 6.18 -12.75
N ALA A 133 -1.49 4.98 -12.57
CA ALA A 133 -0.97 4.02 -11.60
C ALA A 133 0.44 3.54 -11.95
N GLU A 134 0.73 3.26 -13.22
CA GLU A 134 2.08 2.93 -13.69
C GLU A 134 3.06 4.07 -13.41
N ASP A 135 2.67 5.32 -13.70
CA ASP A 135 3.52 6.50 -13.45
C ASP A 135 3.78 6.70 -11.94
N PHE A 136 2.77 6.45 -11.09
CA PHE A 136 2.93 6.45 -9.63
C PHE A 136 3.95 5.38 -9.18
N VAL A 137 3.76 4.13 -9.61
CA VAL A 137 4.61 2.99 -9.25
C VAL A 137 6.06 3.24 -9.68
N ASN A 138 6.25 3.70 -10.92
CA ASN A 138 7.56 4.04 -11.44
C ASN A 138 8.22 5.15 -10.63
N ARG A 139 7.47 6.17 -10.24
CA ARG A 139 8.01 7.26 -9.41
C ARG A 139 8.42 6.78 -8.03
N VAL A 140 7.61 5.95 -7.36
CA VAL A 140 7.96 5.33 -6.08
C VAL A 140 9.23 4.49 -6.20
N TYR A 141 9.33 3.67 -7.24
CA TYR A 141 10.52 2.86 -7.49
C TYR A 141 11.78 3.70 -7.71
N VAL A 142 11.70 4.75 -8.55
CA VAL A 142 12.85 5.64 -8.81
C VAL A 142 13.34 6.35 -7.54
N VAL A 143 12.45 6.72 -6.62
CA VAL A 143 12.82 7.45 -5.39
C VAL A 143 13.31 6.49 -4.29
N THR A 144 12.71 5.31 -4.17
CA THR A 144 12.90 4.44 -3.01
C THR A 144 13.66 3.15 -3.31
N GLY A 145 13.80 2.79 -4.59
CA GLY A 145 14.29 1.47 -5.02
C GLY A 145 13.30 0.32 -4.76
N ARG A 146 12.07 0.62 -4.32
CA ARG A 146 11.07 -0.37 -3.89
C ARG A 146 9.79 -0.24 -4.70
N LEU A 147 9.19 -1.37 -5.06
CA LEU A 147 7.86 -1.40 -5.67
C LEU A 147 6.78 -1.34 -4.57
N PRO A 148 5.77 -0.47 -4.69
CA PRO A 148 4.62 -0.49 -3.79
C PRO A 148 3.72 -1.70 -4.08
N LEU A 149 3.03 -2.19 -3.05
CA LEU A 149 1.90 -3.10 -3.18
C LEU A 149 0.80 -2.42 -4.01
N ILE A 150 0.16 -3.17 -4.91
CA ILE A 150 -1.08 -2.73 -5.56
C ILE A 150 -2.26 -3.37 -4.81
N TYR A 151 -3.09 -2.54 -4.21
CA TYR A 151 -4.32 -2.93 -3.54
C TYR A 151 -5.52 -2.47 -4.37
N GLY A 152 -6.58 -3.28 -4.44
CA GLY A 152 -7.76 -2.91 -5.22
C GLY A 152 -8.70 -4.08 -5.48
N ASN A 153 -9.90 -3.76 -5.95
CA ASN A 153 -10.91 -4.74 -6.32
C ASN A 153 -10.54 -5.47 -7.62
N ALA A 154 -10.64 -6.81 -7.63
CA ALA A 154 -10.39 -7.67 -8.79
C ALA A 154 -11.16 -7.23 -10.06
N TYR A 155 -12.39 -6.73 -9.92
CA TYR A 155 -13.18 -6.21 -11.03
C TYR A 155 -12.51 -5.00 -11.69
N PHE A 156 -12.02 -4.06 -10.89
CA PHE A 156 -11.33 -2.87 -11.39
C PHE A 156 -9.98 -3.22 -12.03
N LEU A 157 -9.22 -4.11 -11.38
CA LEU A 157 -7.93 -4.55 -11.88
C LEU A 157 -8.05 -5.35 -13.21
N ASN A 158 -9.12 -6.12 -13.38
CA ASN A 158 -9.35 -6.87 -14.62
C ASN A 158 -9.81 -5.97 -15.79
N HIS A 159 -10.64 -4.95 -15.55
CA HIS A 159 -11.11 -4.03 -16.60
C HIS A 159 -10.08 -2.95 -16.98
N SER A 160 -9.12 -2.67 -16.11
CA SER A 160 -8.04 -1.71 -16.38
C SER A 160 -6.98 -2.25 -17.35
N ASN A 161 -6.98 -3.56 -17.65
CA ASN A 161 -6.03 -4.20 -18.57
C ASN A 161 -6.58 -4.32 -20.01
N SER A 162 -7.79 -3.83 -20.29
CA SER A 162 -8.49 -4.00 -21.58
C SER A 162 -8.51 -2.77 -22.49
N ASN A 163 -7.70 -1.73 -22.21
CA ASN A 163 -7.57 -0.54 -23.05
C ASN A 163 -6.11 -0.31 -23.47
#